data_AF-A0A6L4ZIH9-F1
#
_entry.id   AF-A0A6L4ZIH9-F1
#
_cell.length_a   1.000
_cell.length_b   1.000
_cell.length_c   1.000
_cell.angle_alpha   90.00
_cell.angle_beta   90.00
_cell.angle_gamma   90.00
#
_symmetry.space_group_name_H-M   'P 1'
#
loop_
_entity.id
_entity.type
_entity.pdbx_description
1 polymer ?
#
loop_
_entity_poly.entity_id
_entity_poly.type
_entity_poly.pdbx_seq_one_letter_code
_entity_poly.pdbx_strand_id
1 'polypeptide(L)' 'MQRQYKREPLSNEETSHLINACETLREKQIILILLDTGLRVSELENLSKNNILWQEHRLVIYGKGGI' A
#
# COMPACT_ATOMS: atom_id res chain seq x y z
N MET A 1 10.95 25.11 -20.49
CA MET A 1 10.11 23.94 -20.21
C MET A 1 10.71 23.20 -19.02
N GLN A 2 10.04 23.21 -17.85
CA GLN A 2 10.44 22.35 -16.74
C GLN A 2 10.09 20.91 -17.11
N ARG A 3 11.08 20.02 -17.13
CA ARG A 3 10.89 18.60 -17.40
C ARG A 3 10.17 18.01 -16.18
N GLN A 4 8.86 17.80 -16.28
CA GLN A 4 8.11 17.10 -15.26
C GLN A 4 8.67 15.67 -15.18
N TYR A 5 9.39 15.38 -14.11
CA TYR A 5 9.95 14.05 -13.88
C TYR A 5 8.79 13.05 -13.81
N LYS A 6 8.71 12.15 -14.79
CA LYS A 6 7.73 11.08 -14.82
C LYS A 6 8.19 10.03 -13.80
N ARG A 7 7.41 9.84 -12.74
CA ARG A 7 7.69 8.78 -11.78
C ARG A 7 7.41 7.44 -12.45
N GLU A 8 8.43 6.58 -12.47
CA GLU A 8 8.29 5.19 -12.90
C GLU A 8 7.95 4.32 -11.68
N PRO A 9 7.31 3.15 -11.89
CA PRO A 9 7.08 2.19 -10.82
C PRO A 9 8.37 1.76 -10.14
N LEU A 10 8.28 1.38 -8.86
CA LEU A 10 9.41 0.79 -8.14
C LEU A 10 9.80 -0.54 -8.81
N SER A 11 11.11 -0.77 -8.92
CA SER A 11 11.67 -2.06 -9.29
C SER A 11 11.53 -3.08 -8.16
N ASN A 12 11.71 -4.35 -8.50
CA ASN A 12 11.71 -5.43 -7.50
C ASN A 12 12.84 -5.27 -6.46
N GLU A 13 13.97 -4.71 -6.87
CA GLU A 13 15.11 -4.45 -5.99
C GLU A 13 14.79 -3.32 -5.00
N GLU A 14 14.27 -2.19 -5.48
CA GLU A 14 13.84 -1.08 -4.62
C GLU A 14 12.73 -1.52 -3.65
N THR A 15 11.79 -2.33 -4.12
CA THR A 15 10.74 -2.94 -3.29
C THR A 15 11.34 -3.80 -2.18
N SER A 16 12.32 -4.65 -2.52
CA SER A 16 13.01 -5.50 -1.55
C SER A 16 13.79 -4.69 -0.52
N HIS A 17 14.48 -3.63 -0.95
CA HIS A 17 15.16 -2.71 -0.04
C HIS A 17 14.20 -2.06 0.95
N LEU A 18 13.03 -1.62 0.48
CA LEU A 18 12.03 -0.96 1.31
C LEU A 18 11.43 -1.92 2.35
N ILE A 19 11.17 -3.16 1.97
CA ILE A 19 10.72 -4.22 2.89
C ILE A 19 11.79 -4.57 3.92
N ASN A 20 13.07 -4.62 3.50
CA ASN A 20 14.20 -4.96 4.38
C ASN A 20 14.58 -3.84 5.34
N ALA A 21 14.21 -2.59 5.03
CA ALA A 21 14.41 -1.44 5.91
C ALA A 21 13.39 -1.35 7.05
N CYS A 22 12.32 -2.15 7.02
CA CYS A 22 11.31 -2.18 8.10
C CYS A 22 11.89 -2.88 9.34
N GLU A 23 11.83 -2.22 10.50
CA GLU A 23 12.35 -2.74 11.77
C GLU A 23 11.27 -3.53 12.51
N THR A 24 10.01 -3.12 12.37
CA THR A 24 8.89 -3.75 13.06
C THR A 24 8.00 -4.57 12.12
N LEU A 25 7.34 -5.60 12.67
CA LEU A 25 6.34 -6.37 11.94
C LEU A 25 5.21 -5.46 11.42
N ARG A 26 4.85 -4.42 12.20
CA ARG A 26 3.81 -3.47 11.83
C ARG A 26 4.20 -2.63 10.61
N GLU A 27 5.42 -2.10 10.58
CA GLU A 27 5.95 -1.39 9.40
C GLU A 27 5.94 -2.29 8.17
N LYS A 28 6.45 -3.51 8.33
CA LYS A 28 6.51 -4.48 7.24
C LYS A 28 5.12 -4.79 6.68
N GLN A 29 4.11 -4.95 7.55
CA GLN A 29 2.72 -5.14 7.15
C GLN A 29 2.16 -3.94 6.38
N ILE A 30 2.37 -2.72 6.88
CA ILE A 30 1.93 -1.48 6.23
C ILE A 30 2.53 -1.38 4.83
N ILE A 31 3.84 -1.57 4.72
CA ILE A 31 4.57 -1.51 3.44
C ILE A 31 4.08 -2.58 2.47
N LEU A 32 3.97 -3.83 2.91
CA LEU A 32 3.50 -4.92 2.05
C LEU A 32 2.08 -4.68 1.53
N ILE A 33 1.17 -4.20 2.39
CA ILE A 33 -0.21 -3.88 1.97
C ILE A 33 -0.18 -2.78 0.89
N LEU A 34 0.56 -1.70 1.10
CA LEU A 34 0.64 -0.59 0.13
C LEU A 34 1.21 -1.05 -1.22
N LEU A 35 2.25 -1.89 -1.20
CA LEU A 35 2.89 -2.41 -2.41
C LEU A 35 1.98 -3.40 -3.16
N ASP A 36 1.28 -4.28 -2.45
CA ASP A 36 0.46 -5.34 -3.05
C ASP A 36 -0.88 -4.82 -3.57
N THR A 37 -1.48 -3.84 -2.86
CA THR A 37 -2.84 -3.36 -3.16
C THR A 37 -2.89 -2.01 -3.84
N GLY A 38 -1.81 -1.23 -3.82
CA GLY A 38 -1.76 0.12 -4.40
C GLY A 38 -2.65 1.15 -3.69
N LEU A 39 -3.04 0.89 -2.44
CA LEU A 39 -3.89 1.79 -1.65
C LEU A 39 -3.24 3.13 -1.37
N ARG A 40 -4.07 4.15 -1.18
CA ARG A 40 -3.62 5.43 -0.62
C ARG A 40 -3.35 5.26 0.87
N VAL A 41 -2.39 6.02 1.38
CA VAL A 41 -2.09 6.06 2.82
C VAL A 41 -3.34 6.40 3.64
N SER A 42 -4.17 7.32 3.17
CA SER A 42 -5.43 7.70 3.82
C SER A 42 -6.48 6.58 3.83
N GLU A 43 -6.46 5.67 2.86
CA GLU A 43 -7.37 4.53 2.82
C GLU A 43 -6.91 3.44 3.80
N LEU A 44 -5.60 3.23 3.89
CA LEU A 44 -5.01 2.31 4.86
C LEU A 44 -5.20 2.81 6.31
N GLU A 45 -5.09 4.11 6.55
CA GLU A 45 -5.31 4.71 7.88
C GLU A 45 -6.72 4.40 8.43
N ASN A 46 -7.72 4.37 7.56
CA ASN A 46 -9.11 4.10 7.92
C ASN A 46 -9.46 2.60 7.91
N LEU A 47 -8.50 1.71 7.65
CA LEU A 47 -8.75 0.28 7.57
C LEU A 47 -9.06 -0.31 8.95
N SER A 48 -10.15 -1.07 9.03
CA SER A 48 -10.52 -1.83 10.23
C SER A 48 -10.53 -3.34 9.96
N LYS A 49 -10.61 -4.15 11.02
CA LYS A 49 -10.74 -5.62 10.88
C LYS A 49 -11.97 -6.04 10.09
N ASN A 50 -13.03 -5.22 10.09
CA ASN A 50 -14.28 -5.49 9.35
C ASN A 50 -14.10 -5.33 7.84
N ASN A 51 -13.03 -4.67 7.40
CA ASN A 51 -12.70 -4.51 5.99
C ASN A 51 -11.93 -5.70 5.42
N ILE A 52 -11.54 -6.68 6.25
CA ILE A 52 -10.67 -7.79 5.85
C ILE A 52 -11.51 -9.05 5.65
N LEU A 53 -11.59 -9.50 4.40
CA LEU A 53 -12.22 -10.76 4.01
C LEU A 53 -11.16 -11.85 3.97
N TRP A 54 -10.88 -12.43 5.14
CA TRP A 54 -9.76 -13.36 5.35
C TRP A 54 -9.78 -14.59 4.43
N GLN A 55 -10.95 -15.19 4.22
CA GLN A 55 -11.08 -16.38 3.37
C GLN A 55 -10.79 -16.10 1.89
N GLU A 56 -11.01 -14.86 1.47
CA GLU A 56 -10.90 -14.45 0.08
C GLU A 56 -9.59 -13.72 -0.21
N HIS A 57 -8.80 -13.45 0.83
CA HIS A 57 -7.60 -12.62 0.76
C HIS A 57 -7.87 -11.24 0.15
N ARG A 58 -8.98 -10.59 0.56
CA ARG A 58 -9.41 -9.28 0.04
C ARG A 58 -9.54 -8.22 1.12
N LEU A 59 -9.30 -6.97 0.72
CA LEU A 59 -9.60 -5.75 1.50
C LEU A 59 -10.74 -4.98 0.84
N VAL A 60 -11.72 -4.56 1.65
CA VAL A 60 -12.85 -3.71 1.22
C VAL A 60 -12.55 -2.26 1.60
N ILE A 61 -12.39 -1.41 0.59
CA ILE A 61 -11.99 -0.01 0.75
C ILE A 61 -12.99 0.92 0.08
N TYR A 62 -13.35 2.00 0.78
CA TYR A 62 -14.18 3.07 0.23
C TYR A 62 -13.29 4.20 -0.27
N GLY A 63 -13.00 4.21 -1.57
CA GLY A 63 -12.13 5.20 -2.21
C GLY A 63 -12.82 6.53 -2.50
N LYS A 64 -12.10 7.43 -3.19
CA LYS A 64 -12.63 8.73 -3.65
C LYS A 64 -13.83 8.51 -4.57
N GLY A 65 -15.01 8.93 -4.14
CA GLY A 65 -16.26 8.77 -4.89
C GLY A 65 -17.42 8.43 -3.96
N GLY A 66 -17.20 7.57 -2.95
CA GLY A 66 -18.11 7.33 -1.83
C GLY A 66 -19.58 6.99 -2.17
N ILE A 67 -19.91 6.80 -3.45
CA ILE A 67 -21.12 6.18 -3.98
C ILE A 67 -20.74 4.74 -4.34
#